data_AF-A0A650CTS6-F1
#
_entry.id   AF-A0A650CTS6-F1
#
_cell.length_a   1.000
_cell.length_b   1.000
_cell.length_c   1.000
_cell.angle_alpha   90.00
_cell.angle_beta   90.00
_cell.angle_gamma   90.00
#
_symmetry.space_group_name_H-M   'P 1'
#
loop_
_entity.id
_entity.type
_entity.pdbx_description
1 polymer ?
#
loop_
_entity_poly.entity_id
_entity_poly.type
_entity_poly.pdbx_seq_one_letter_code
_entity_poly.pdbx_strand_id
1 'polypeptide(L)'
;MKATVEYYRPEIINANNFSLVSIKKYKEEEVDYSEDLESKTINGEVIIVKYKEGEIINASVDCKYKFPFPVKIFRIGVPKEFNNENVKIDYINVAVDSLIIGLNFDLKDYPFIILDTSDGTKIISSSDINEVKPTIVKNKKKKKGKKAKKKKNAKKSSKKRKVKSKSARKS
;
A
#
# COMPACT_ATOMS: atom_id res chain seq x y z
N MET A 1 13.90 21.38 15.37
CA MET A 1 14.09 20.84 13.99
C MET A 1 12.86 21.24 13.23
N LYS A 2 12.94 21.88 12.06
CA LYS A 2 11.73 22.36 11.39
C LYS A 2 10.90 21.21 10.84
N ALA A 3 9.58 21.26 11.05
CA ALA A 3 8.57 20.40 10.46
C ALA A 3 7.50 21.26 9.78
N THR A 4 6.92 20.74 8.71
CA THR A 4 5.78 21.35 8.01
C THR A 4 4.53 20.57 8.38
N VAL A 5 3.55 21.26 8.95
CA VAL A 5 2.25 20.68 9.31
C VAL A 5 1.22 21.14 8.29
N GLU A 6 0.66 20.19 7.56
CA GLU A 6 -0.40 20.44 6.59
C GLU A 6 -1.73 19.95 7.16
N TYR A 7 -2.73 20.81 7.12
CA TYR A 7 -4.09 20.50 7.58
C TYR A 7 -5.03 20.34 6.39
N TYR A 8 -5.79 19.26 6.43
CA TYR A 8 -6.73 18.88 5.39
C TYR A 8 -8.12 18.65 5.96
N ARG A 9 -9.13 19.08 5.20
CA ARG A 9 -10.53 18.73 5.45
C ARG A 9 -10.94 17.53 4.59
N PRO A 10 -11.55 16.49 5.19
CA PRO A 10 -12.11 15.39 4.44
C PRO A 10 -13.41 15.82 3.75
N GLU A 11 -13.59 15.42 2.49
CA GLU A 11 -14.82 15.56 1.73
C GLU A 11 -15.23 14.18 1.21
N ILE A 12 -16.53 13.87 1.21
CA ILE A 12 -17.02 12.58 0.70
C ILE A 12 -17.42 12.75 -0.76
N ILE A 13 -16.84 11.90 -1.61
CA ILE A 13 -17.12 11.87 -3.04
C ILE A 13 -17.70 10.50 -3.38
N ASN A 14 -18.93 10.48 -3.89
CA ASN A 14 -19.59 9.25 -4.30
C ASN A 14 -19.23 8.90 -5.75
N ALA A 15 -18.70 7.71 -5.95
CA ALA A 15 -18.41 7.10 -7.24
C ALA A 15 -19.21 5.78 -7.33
N ASN A 16 -20.42 5.84 -7.88
CA ASN A 16 -21.37 4.72 -7.95
C ASN A 16 -21.67 4.14 -6.55
N ASN A 17 -21.33 2.88 -6.30
CA ASN A 17 -21.55 2.18 -5.03
C ASN A 17 -20.38 2.38 -4.03
N PHE A 18 -19.43 3.27 -4.35
CA PHE A 18 -18.27 3.58 -3.52
C PHE A 18 -18.33 5.02 -3.04
N SER A 19 -18.11 5.22 -1.74
CA SER A 19 -17.91 6.54 -1.14
C SER A 19 -16.44 6.72 -0.83
N LEU A 20 -15.79 7.61 -1.57
CA LEU A 20 -14.38 7.95 -1.44
C LEU A 20 -14.24 9.12 -0.45
N VAL A 21 -13.31 9.03 0.48
CA VAL A 21 -12.99 10.14 1.39
C VAL A 21 -11.82 10.90 0.78
N SER A 22 -12.12 11.98 0.05
CA SER A 22 -11.10 12.89 -0.47
C SER A 22 -10.62 13.85 0.61
N ILE A 23 -9.46 14.45 0.41
CA ILE A 23 -8.89 15.45 1.31
C ILE A 23 -8.54 16.73 0.56
N LYS A 24 -8.86 17.87 1.17
CA LYS A 24 -8.56 19.19 0.63
C LYS A 24 -7.70 19.98 1.61
N LYS A 25 -6.52 20.40 1.16
CA LYS A 25 -5.59 21.20 1.96
C LYS A 25 -6.21 22.58 2.21
N TYR A 26 -6.21 23.04 3.46
CA TYR A 26 -6.73 24.36 3.81
C TYR A 26 -5.70 25.23 4.55
N LYS A 27 -4.72 24.61 5.20
CA LYS A 27 -3.71 25.33 5.99
C LYS A 27 -2.37 24.61 5.96
N GLU A 28 -1.31 25.40 6.05
CA GLU A 28 0.07 24.93 6.17
C GLU A 28 0.79 25.80 7.20
N GLU A 29 1.53 25.17 8.11
CA GLU A 29 2.30 25.83 9.16
C GLU A 29 3.71 25.24 9.24
N GLU A 30 4.73 26.09 9.35
CA GLU A 30 6.06 25.66 9.75
C GLU A 30 6.18 25.76 11.27
N VAL A 31 6.46 24.63 11.92
CA VAL A 31 6.59 24.54 13.37
C VAL A 31 7.89 23.83 13.72
N ASP A 32 8.48 24.15 14.86
CA ASP A 32 9.53 23.29 15.41
C ASP A 32 8.94 21.94 15.83
N TYR A 33 9.54 20.88 15.30
CA TYR A 33 9.20 19.51 15.61
C TYR A 33 9.29 19.25 17.11
N SER A 34 8.16 18.85 17.69
CA SER A 34 8.04 18.25 19.02
C SER A 34 7.34 16.90 18.90
N GLU A 35 7.61 15.99 19.83
CA GLU A 35 6.97 14.66 19.88
C GLU A 35 5.43 14.78 20.02
N ASP A 36 4.96 15.86 20.62
CA ASP A 36 3.52 16.16 20.76
C ASP A 36 2.81 16.34 19.41
N LEU A 37 3.52 16.80 18.37
CA LEU A 37 2.94 16.93 17.03
C LEU A 37 2.64 15.58 16.38
N GLU A 38 3.34 14.51 16.78
CA GLU A 38 3.10 13.16 16.26
C GLU A 38 1.76 12.58 16.74
N SER A 39 1.27 13.01 17.90
CA SER A 39 0.00 12.55 18.49
C SER A 39 -1.16 13.52 18.28
N LYS A 40 -0.88 14.71 17.73
CA LYS A 40 -1.89 15.74 17.49
C LYS A 40 -2.94 15.20 16.51
N THR A 41 -4.14 15.03 17.02
CA THR A 41 -5.33 14.64 16.27
C THR A 41 -6.40 15.71 16.47
N ILE A 42 -7.02 16.11 15.37
CA ILE A 42 -8.20 16.99 15.40
C ILE A 42 -9.35 16.17 14.81
N ASN A 43 -10.47 16.12 15.53
CA ASN A 43 -11.62 15.34 15.10
C ASN A 43 -12.16 15.87 13.77
N GLY A 44 -12.36 14.97 12.81
CA GLY A 44 -12.84 15.33 11.48
C GLY A 44 -11.80 16.02 10.59
N GLU A 45 -10.52 16.03 10.97
CA GLU A 45 -9.44 16.57 10.14
C GLU A 45 -8.35 15.52 9.87
N VAL A 46 -7.61 15.75 8.80
CA VAL A 46 -6.42 14.98 8.46
C VAL A 46 -5.22 15.91 8.56
N ILE A 47 -4.28 15.56 9.44
CA ILE A 47 -3.04 16.30 9.67
C ILE A 47 -1.89 15.47 9.11
N ILE A 48 -1.09 16.09 8.24
CA ILE A 48 0.12 15.49 7.70
C ILE A 48 1.31 16.30 8.21
N VAL A 49 2.16 15.65 9.02
CA VAL A 49 3.38 16.25 9.56
C VAL A 49 4.56 15.75 8.75
N LYS A 50 5.20 16.64 8.00
CA LYS A 50 6.39 16.36 7.20
C LYS A 50 7.63 16.87 7.94
N TYR A 51 8.60 15.99 8.16
CA TYR A 51 9.89 16.32 8.79
C TYR A 51 11.02 15.59 8.04
N LYS A 52 12.29 15.97 8.25
CA LYS A 52 13.39 15.46 7.41
C LYS A 52 13.57 13.93 7.43
N GLU A 53 13.07 13.23 8.45
CA GLU A 53 13.22 11.78 8.59
C GLU A 53 11.97 10.98 8.16
N GLY A 54 10.83 11.64 7.89
CA GLY A 54 9.60 10.96 7.51
C GLY A 54 8.37 11.86 7.42
N GLU A 55 7.24 11.20 7.17
CA GLU A 55 5.92 11.81 7.17
C GLU A 55 5.02 11.02 8.11
N ILE A 56 4.27 11.72 8.95
CA ILE A 56 3.28 11.14 9.88
C ILE A 56 1.92 11.67 9.48
N ILE A 57 0.92 10.77 9.44
CA ILE A 57 -0.45 11.11 9.07
C ILE A 57 -1.39 10.75 10.20
N ASN A 58 -2.03 11.78 10.73
CA ASN A 58 -3.05 11.67 11.75
C ASN A 58 -4.39 12.03 11.12
N ALA A 59 -5.16 10.99 10.79
CA ALA A 59 -6.48 11.14 10.21
C ALA A 59 -7.55 10.60 11.18
N SER A 60 -8.33 11.50 11.78
CA SER A 60 -9.48 11.14 12.62
C SER A 60 -10.74 11.15 11.75
N VAL A 61 -10.82 10.19 10.82
CA VAL A 61 -11.93 10.08 9.85
C VAL A 61 -12.53 8.69 9.90
N ASP A 62 -13.85 8.61 10.01
CA ASP A 62 -14.59 7.37 10.03
C ASP A 62 -14.69 6.79 8.61
N CYS A 63 -13.96 5.72 8.36
CA CYS A 63 -13.99 5.00 7.09
C CYS A 63 -13.73 3.50 7.29
N LYS A 64 -14.37 2.66 6.47
CA LYS A 64 -14.23 1.19 6.52
C LYS A 64 -12.81 0.76 6.17
N TYR A 65 -12.23 1.39 5.16
CA TYR A 65 -10.84 1.16 4.79
C TYR A 65 -10.07 2.47 4.75
N LYS A 66 -8.93 2.50 5.43
CA LYS A 66 -8.08 3.69 5.51
C LYS A 66 -6.73 3.41 4.87
N PHE A 67 -6.30 4.31 4.00
CA PHE A 67 -4.97 4.23 3.43
C PHE A 67 -3.91 4.70 4.44
N PRO A 68 -2.70 4.12 4.41
CA PRO A 68 -1.59 4.61 5.21
C PRO A 68 -1.16 6.04 4.81
N PHE A 69 -1.25 6.36 3.51
CA PHE A 69 -0.96 7.67 2.93
C PHE A 69 -2.10 8.10 2.01
N PRO A 70 -2.41 9.40 1.88
CA PRO A 70 -3.35 9.85 0.87
C PRO A 70 -2.85 9.51 -0.53
N VAL A 71 -3.68 8.84 -1.31
CA VAL A 71 -3.35 8.37 -2.66
C VAL A 71 -4.35 8.89 -3.67
N LYS A 72 -3.93 9.04 -4.93
CA LYS A 72 -4.88 9.26 -6.03
C LYS A 72 -5.42 7.91 -6.50
N ILE A 73 -6.72 7.81 -6.70
CA ILE A 73 -7.37 6.60 -7.25
C ILE A 73 -7.82 6.92 -8.66
N PHE A 74 -7.39 6.12 -9.62
CA PHE A 74 -7.73 6.29 -11.03
C PHE A 74 -8.93 5.42 -11.42
N ARG A 75 -8.95 4.17 -10.95
CA ARG A 75 -9.97 3.18 -11.31
C ARG A 75 -10.29 2.25 -10.16
N ILE A 76 -11.54 1.82 -10.12
CA ILE A 76 -12.05 0.81 -9.20
C ILE A 76 -12.55 -0.38 -10.02
N GLY A 77 -11.87 -1.50 -9.91
CA GLY A 77 -12.26 -2.78 -10.48
C GLY A 77 -13.20 -3.53 -9.54
N VAL A 78 -14.42 -3.80 -10.00
CA VAL A 78 -15.42 -4.58 -9.27
C VAL A 78 -15.63 -5.91 -10.00
N PRO A 79 -15.53 -7.04 -9.31
CA PRO A 79 -15.78 -8.33 -9.94
C PRO A 79 -17.29 -8.48 -10.24
N LYS A 80 -17.65 -8.70 -11.50
CA LYS A 80 -19.05 -8.81 -11.95
C LYS A 80 -19.50 -10.26 -12.15
N GLU A 81 -18.58 -11.10 -12.62
CA GLU A 81 -18.80 -12.53 -12.80
C GLU A 81 -17.58 -13.28 -12.25
N PHE A 82 -17.83 -14.28 -11.41
CA PHE A 82 -16.81 -15.15 -10.85
C PHE A 82 -17.23 -16.60 -11.11
N ASN A 83 -16.57 -17.23 -12.08
CA ASN A 83 -16.62 -18.67 -12.29
C ASN A 83 -15.33 -19.30 -11.73
N ASN A 84 -15.32 -20.62 -11.52
CA ASN A 84 -14.16 -21.34 -10.95
C ASN A 84 -12.84 -21.14 -11.73
N GLU A 85 -12.90 -20.72 -12.99
CA GLU A 85 -11.72 -20.54 -13.85
C GLU A 85 -11.48 -19.09 -14.26
N ASN A 86 -12.50 -18.22 -14.25
CA ASN A 86 -12.42 -16.87 -14.81
C ASN A 86 -13.16 -15.86 -13.95
N VAL A 87 -12.53 -14.69 -13.76
CA VAL A 87 -13.14 -13.53 -13.11
C VAL A 87 -13.22 -12.40 -14.13
N LYS A 88 -14.42 -11.88 -14.38
CA LYS A 88 -14.61 -10.65 -15.15
C LYS A 88 -14.66 -9.46 -14.20
N ILE A 89 -13.80 -8.49 -14.45
CA ILE A 89 -13.69 -7.26 -13.67
C ILE A 89 -14.25 -6.11 -14.51
N ASP A 90 -15.19 -5.36 -13.94
CA ASP A 90 -15.69 -4.11 -14.52
C ASP A 90 -14.94 -2.94 -13.87
N TYR A 91 -14.42 -2.02 -14.67
CA TYR A 91 -13.61 -0.91 -14.18
C TYR A 91 -14.39 0.39 -14.22
N ILE A 92 -14.60 0.98 -13.04
CA ILE A 92 -15.21 2.29 -12.87
C ILE A 92 -14.08 3.33 -12.82
N ASN A 93 -14.07 4.25 -13.78
CA ASN A 93 -13.12 5.35 -13.78
C ASN A 93 -13.51 6.39 -12.71
N VAL A 94 -12.55 6.80 -11.89
CA VAL A 94 -12.73 7.88 -10.91
C VAL A 94 -12.20 9.16 -11.52
N ALA A 95 -13.11 10.02 -11.99
CA ALA A 95 -12.78 11.29 -12.66
C ALA A 95 -12.48 12.42 -11.66
N VAL A 96 -11.73 12.13 -10.59
CA VAL A 96 -11.49 13.08 -9.49
C VAL A 96 -9.99 13.23 -9.26
N ASP A 97 -9.48 14.44 -9.42
CA ASP A 97 -8.05 14.74 -9.21
C ASP A 97 -7.70 15.07 -7.74
N SER A 98 -8.45 14.49 -6.80
CA SER A 98 -8.24 14.70 -5.36
C SER A 98 -7.49 13.55 -4.72
N LEU A 99 -6.73 13.85 -3.67
CA LEU A 99 -6.11 12.84 -2.82
C LEU A 99 -7.19 12.16 -1.97
N ILE A 100 -7.12 10.84 -1.82
CA ILE A 100 -8.09 10.02 -1.10
C ILE A 100 -7.39 9.35 0.08
N ILE A 101 -7.96 9.50 1.27
CA ILE A 101 -7.41 8.94 2.52
C ILE A 101 -8.15 7.66 2.96
N GLY A 102 -9.38 7.45 2.49
CA GLY A 102 -10.18 6.32 2.91
C GLY A 102 -11.30 6.00 1.93
N LEU A 103 -11.89 4.82 2.13
CA LEU A 103 -12.92 4.24 1.28
C LEU A 103 -14.01 3.63 2.15
N ASN A 104 -15.25 3.92 1.75
CA ASN A 104 -16.46 3.35 2.30
C ASN A 104 -17.16 2.60 1.17
N PHE A 105 -17.30 1.29 1.33
CA PHE A 105 -17.93 0.40 0.35
C PHE A 105 -18.59 -0.77 1.07
N ASP A 106 -19.58 -1.39 0.45
CA ASP A 106 -20.19 -2.61 0.98
C ASP A 106 -19.68 -3.82 0.18
N LEU A 107 -19.04 -4.78 0.86
CA LEU A 107 -18.53 -6.02 0.26
C LEU A 107 -19.57 -7.16 0.28
N LYS A 108 -20.82 -6.89 0.67
CA LYS A 108 -21.85 -7.94 0.70
C LYS A 108 -22.02 -8.64 -0.64
N ASP A 109 -21.85 -7.90 -1.74
CA ASP A 109 -22.09 -8.40 -3.09
C ASP A 109 -20.81 -8.90 -3.78
N TYR A 110 -19.61 -8.63 -3.23
CA TYR A 110 -18.33 -8.86 -3.90
C TYR A 110 -17.25 -9.39 -2.95
N PRO A 111 -16.47 -10.43 -3.33
CA PRO A 111 -15.43 -11.00 -2.46
C PRO A 111 -14.21 -10.08 -2.28
N PHE A 112 -13.91 -9.24 -3.26
CA PHE A 112 -12.81 -8.28 -3.24
C PHE A 112 -13.07 -7.14 -4.22
N ILE A 113 -12.34 -6.04 -4.06
CA ILE A 113 -12.27 -4.93 -5.02
C ILE A 113 -10.82 -4.68 -5.41
N ILE A 114 -10.61 -4.16 -6.62
CA ILE A 114 -9.30 -3.79 -7.13
C ILE A 114 -9.27 -2.27 -7.26
N LEU A 115 -8.19 -1.64 -6.81
CA LEU A 115 -7.99 -0.20 -6.88
C LEU A 115 -6.69 0.10 -7.59
N ASP A 116 -6.78 0.83 -8.69
CA ASP A 116 -5.59 1.38 -9.34
C ASP A 116 -5.31 2.74 -8.73
N THR A 117 -4.23 2.81 -7.94
CA THR A 117 -3.81 4.01 -7.23
C THR A 117 -2.48 4.55 -7.75
N SER A 118 -2.11 5.76 -7.35
CA SER A 118 -0.79 6.36 -7.63
C SER A 118 0.38 5.47 -7.19
N ASP A 119 0.18 4.69 -6.13
CA ASP A 119 1.21 3.84 -5.53
C ASP A 119 1.23 2.42 -6.14
N GLY A 120 0.31 2.14 -7.08
CA GLY A 120 0.13 0.87 -7.75
C GLY A 120 -1.27 0.28 -7.57
N THR A 121 -1.46 -0.92 -8.09
CA THR A 121 -2.72 -1.67 -7.97
C THR A 121 -2.81 -2.34 -6.61
N LYS A 122 -3.91 -2.11 -5.89
CA LYS A 122 -4.19 -2.68 -4.57
C LYS A 122 -5.48 -3.47 -4.60
N ILE A 123 -5.44 -4.67 -4.04
CA ILE A 123 -6.64 -5.52 -3.89
C ILE A 123 -7.09 -5.39 -2.44
N ILE A 124 -8.37 -5.09 -2.22
CA ILE A 124 -8.96 -5.02 -0.89
C ILE A 124 -10.03 -6.09 -0.79
N SER A 125 -9.85 -6.99 0.18
CA SER A 125 -10.78 -8.05 0.53
C SER A 125 -11.39 -7.82 1.90
N SER A 126 -12.41 -8.59 2.28
CA SER A 126 -13.03 -8.52 3.61
C SER A 126 -12.03 -8.72 4.76
N SER A 127 -10.94 -9.45 4.53
CA SER A 127 -9.87 -9.67 5.51
C SER A 127 -9.11 -8.38 5.84
N ASP A 128 -8.92 -7.50 4.84
CA ASP A 128 -8.15 -6.26 4.98
C ASP A 128 -8.93 -5.17 5.74
N ILE A 129 -10.26 -5.27 5.80
CA ILE A 129 -11.13 -4.34 6.52
C ILE A 129 -11.17 -4.68 8.01
N ASN A 130 -11.15 -5.97 8.36
CA ASN A 130 -11.27 -6.43 9.75
C ASN A 130 -9.94 -6.37 10.52
N GLU A 131 -8.80 -6.36 9.82
CA GLU A 131 -7.48 -6.14 10.43
C GLU A 131 -7.09 -4.65 10.42
N VAL A 132 -7.75 -3.82 11.23
CA VAL A 132 -7.28 -2.45 11.50
C VAL A 132 -6.03 -2.52 12.40
N LYS A 133 -4.89 -2.92 11.84
CA LYS A 133 -3.60 -2.80 12.52
C LYS A 133 -3.12 -1.35 12.37
N PRO A 134 -2.81 -0.63 13.46
CA PRO A 134 -2.21 0.70 13.36
C PRO A 134 -0.85 0.58 12.67
N THR A 135 -0.76 1.07 11.44
CA THR A 135 0.48 1.04 10.67
C THR A 135 1.37 2.18 11.15
N ILE A 136 2.14 1.96 12.23
CA ILE A 136 3.27 2.84 12.53
C ILE A 136 4.35 2.51 11.50
N VAL A 137 4.32 3.22 10.36
CA VAL A 137 5.39 3.14 9.37
C VAL A 137 6.56 3.94 9.91
N LYS A 138 7.30 3.39 10.88
CA LYS A 138 8.69 3.83 11.07
C LYS A 138 9.35 3.55 9.74
N ASN A 139 9.78 4.61 9.04
CA ASN A 139 10.65 4.51 7.89
C ASN A 139 11.74 3.50 8.26
N LYS A 140 11.61 2.26 7.78
CA LYS A 140 12.68 1.28 7.92
C LYS A 140 13.75 1.86 7.01
N LYS A 141 14.65 2.67 7.59
CA LYS A 141 15.97 2.96 7.05
C LYS A 141 16.36 1.68 6.35
N LYS A 142 16.45 1.68 5.01
CA LYS A 142 16.93 0.54 4.22
C LYS A 142 18.13 0.04 5.01
N LYS A 143 18.00 -1.07 5.74
CA LYS A 143 19.13 -1.65 6.44
C LYS A 143 20.05 -2.00 5.29
N LYS A 144 21.08 -1.17 5.06
CA LYS A 144 22.16 -1.45 4.13
C LYS A 144 22.48 -2.91 4.35
N GLY A 145 22.17 -3.73 3.36
CA GLY A 145 22.12 -5.17 3.53
C GLY A 145 23.37 -5.60 4.25
N LYS A 146 23.22 -6.21 5.45
CA LYS A 146 24.34 -6.94 6.04
C LYS A 146 24.69 -7.96 4.97
N LYS A 147 25.77 -7.70 4.22
CA LYS A 147 26.31 -8.66 3.25
C LYS A 147 26.39 -9.99 3.99
N ALA A 148 25.55 -10.94 3.59
CA ALA A 148 25.58 -12.27 4.16
C ALA A 148 27.03 -12.74 4.02
N LYS A 149 27.69 -13.06 5.15
CA LYS A 149 29.02 -13.66 5.11
C LYS A 149 28.88 -14.94 4.29
N LYS A 150 29.37 -14.91 3.05
CA LYS A 150 29.40 -16.05 2.13
C LYS A 150 30.14 -17.17 2.88
N LYS A 151 29.42 -18.21 3.33
CA LYS A 151 30.09 -19.42 3.84
C LYS A 151 31.00 -19.92 2.71
N LYS A 152 32.31 -19.98 2.96
CA LYS A 152 33.26 -20.62 2.05
C LYS A 152 32.87 -22.09 1.97
N ASN A 153 32.16 -22.48 0.92
CA ASN A 153 31.96 -23.90 0.62
C ASN A 153 33.29 -24.47 0.16
N ALA A 154 33.78 -25.50 0.85
CA ALA A 154 34.92 -26.29 0.38
C ALA A 154 34.59 -26.83 -1.01
N LYS A 155 35.53 -26.71 -1.96
CA LYS A 155 35.43 -27.33 -3.28
C LYS A 155 35.25 -28.84 -3.06
N LYS A 156 34.06 -29.38 -3.32
CA LYS A 156 33.88 -30.83 -3.47
C LYS A 156 34.73 -31.25 -4.68
N SER A 157 35.75 -32.06 -4.45
CA SER A 157 36.54 -32.66 -5.52
C SER A 157 35.61 -33.56 -6.34
N SER A 158 35.25 -33.13 -7.55
CA SER A 158 34.53 -33.98 -8.50
C SER A 158 35.50 -35.06 -8.96
N LYS A 159 35.48 -36.22 -8.29
CA LYS A 159 36.19 -37.42 -8.72
C LYS A 159 35.55 -37.86 -10.05
N LYS A 160 36.12 -37.41 -11.18
CA LYS A 160 35.71 -37.81 -12.54
C LYS A 160 35.79 -39.34 -12.61
N ARG A 161 34.63 -40.01 -12.64
CA ARG A 161 34.54 -41.46 -12.88
C ARG A 161 34.86 -41.67 -14.36
N LYS A 162 35.94 -42.39 -14.67
CA LYS A 162 36.23 -42.84 -16.05
C LYS A 162 35.13 -43.82 -16.46
N VAL A 163 34.19 -43.37 -17.29
CA VAL A 163 33.24 -44.26 -17.97
C VAL A 163 34.04 -45.00 -19.05
N LYS A 164 34.24 -46.31 -18.88
CA LYS A 164 34.78 -47.18 -19.93
C LYS A 164 33.68 -47.33 -20.99
N SER A 165 33.79 -46.63 -22.11
CA SER A 165 32.92 -46.82 -23.27
C SER A 165 33.10 -48.26 -23.80
N LYS A 166 32.03 -49.06 -23.77
CA LYS A 166 31.98 -50.33 -24.52
C LYS A 166 31.83 -49.98 -26.00
N SER A 167 32.82 -50.40 -26.76
CA SER A 167 32.85 -50.49 -28.23
C SER A 167 31.52 -50.98 -28.79
N ALA A 168 30.89 -50.18 -29.67
CA ALA A 168 29.92 -50.66 -30.64
C ALA A 168 30.64 -50.74 -32.00
N ARG A 169 30.69 -51.95 -32.55
CA ARG A 169 31.39 -52.33 -33.78
C ARG A 169 30.88 -51.57 -35.02
N LYS A 170 31.78 -51.38 -35.99
CA LYS A 170 31.53 -51.03 -37.39
C LYS A 170 30.83 -52.17 -38.15
N SER A 171 30.08 -51.73 -39.18
CA SER A 171 29.45 -52.41 -40.33
C SER A 171 28.41 -53.47 -40.01
#